data_AF-A0A7S0G9D9-F1
#
_entry.id   AF-A0A7S0G9D9-F1
#
_cell.length_a   1.000
_cell.length_b   1.000
_cell.length_c   1.000
_cell.angle_alpha   90.00
_cell.angle_beta   90.00
_cell.angle_gamma   90.00
#
_symmetry.space_group_name_H-M   'P 1'
#
loop_
_entity.id
_entity.type
_entity.pdbx_description
1 polymer ?
#
loop_
_entity_poly.entity_id
_entity_poly.type
_entity_poly.pdbx_seq_one_letter_code
_entity_poly.pdbx_strand_id
1 'polypeptide(L)'
;DEHVEEGVECWLLKEQNRLLKQAAIRARASLEHEKIFLKKKAEKELELGKNRAKQRHIDLPENLPLDDSGLSKLHWKFTDPCSRLGLPNNCNNVGVIKRQYRKFALLYHPDKSEVCDAELKFHAVKEAYEILLERAGH
;
A
#
# COMPACT_ATOMS: atom_id res chain seq x y z
N ASP A 1 -67.40 -11.15 34.45
CA ASP A 1 -66.52 -10.54 33.43
C ASP A 1 -65.12 -10.12 33.87
N GLU A 2 -64.76 -10.08 35.16
CA GLU A 2 -63.41 -9.61 35.58
C GLU A 2 -62.25 -10.63 35.45
N HIS A 3 -62.51 -11.92 35.20
CA HIS A 3 -61.45 -12.96 35.18
C HIS A 3 -60.77 -13.16 33.82
N VAL A 4 -61.21 -12.46 32.78
CA VAL A 4 -60.63 -12.59 31.43
C VAL A 4 -59.48 -11.61 31.21
N GLU A 5 -59.47 -10.46 31.91
CA GLU A 5 -58.45 -9.41 31.69
C GLU A 5 -57.07 -9.76 32.24
N GLU A 6 -56.97 -10.40 33.41
CA GLU A 6 -55.67 -10.81 34.01
C GLU A 6 -54.90 -11.83 33.14
N GLY A 7 -55.62 -12.67 32.39
CA GLY A 7 -55.03 -13.64 31.47
C GLY A 7 -54.39 -12.99 30.24
N VAL A 8 -54.98 -11.89 29.75
CA VAL A 8 -54.49 -11.15 28.57
C VAL A 8 -53.25 -10.36 28.92
N GLU A 9 -53.19 -9.70 30.08
CA GLU A 9 -52.01 -8.95 30.53
C GLU A 9 -50.79 -9.86 30.75
N CYS A 10 -50.99 -11.05 31.33
CA CYS A 10 -49.91 -12.02 31.53
C CYS A 10 -49.37 -12.56 30.19
N TRP A 11 -50.23 -12.76 29.19
CA TRP A 11 -49.83 -13.14 27.85
C TRP A 11 -49.06 -12.00 27.15
N LEU A 12 -49.55 -10.77 27.23
CA LEU A 12 -48.90 -9.59 26.64
C LEU A 12 -47.50 -9.36 27.23
N LEU A 13 -47.36 -9.52 28.55
CA LEU A 13 -46.07 -9.35 29.24
C LEU A 13 -45.07 -10.46 28.87
N LYS A 14 -45.53 -11.70 28.69
CA LYS A 14 -44.70 -12.81 28.20
C LYS A 14 -44.26 -12.58 26.76
N GLU A 15 -45.16 -12.08 25.91
CA GLU A 15 -44.87 -11.78 24.51
C GLU A 15 -43.90 -10.59 24.38
N GLN A 16 -44.08 -9.53 25.18
CA GLN A 16 -43.14 -8.41 25.25
C GLN A 16 -41.75 -8.87 25.70
N ASN A 17 -41.66 -9.71 26.74
CA ASN A 17 -40.40 -10.29 27.19
C ASN A 17 -39.75 -11.21 26.13
N ARG A 18 -40.56 -11.94 25.36
CA ARG A 18 -40.07 -12.77 24.24
C ARG A 18 -39.45 -11.91 23.15
N LEU A 19 -40.13 -10.82 22.77
CA LEU A 19 -39.66 -9.86 21.78
C LEU A 19 -38.37 -9.15 22.24
N LEU A 20 -38.29 -8.72 23.51
CA LEU A 20 -37.06 -8.15 24.07
C LEU A 20 -35.89 -9.13 24.03
N LYS A 21 -36.11 -10.40 24.39
CA LYS A 21 -35.07 -11.45 24.33
C LYS A 21 -34.60 -11.68 22.90
N GLN A 22 -35.52 -11.74 21.93
CA GLN A 22 -35.18 -11.88 20.52
C GLN A 22 -34.40 -10.67 19.98
N ALA A 23 -34.79 -9.44 20.37
CA ALA A 23 -34.08 -8.22 20.02
C ALA A 23 -32.65 -8.21 20.59
N ALA A 24 -32.48 -8.64 21.85
CA ALA A 24 -31.17 -8.74 22.49
C ALA A 24 -30.26 -9.77 21.82
N ILE A 25 -30.79 -10.92 21.38
CA ILE A 25 -30.04 -11.94 20.65
C ILE A 25 -29.56 -11.39 19.30
N ARG A 26 -30.46 -10.71 18.55
CA ARG A 26 -30.11 -10.11 17.25
C ARG A 26 -29.06 -9.01 17.40
N ALA A 27 -29.18 -8.15 18.41
CA ALA A 27 -28.19 -7.11 18.70
C ALA A 27 -26.81 -7.71 19.02
N ARG A 28 -26.76 -8.78 19.83
CA ARG A 28 -25.50 -9.49 20.14
C ARG A 28 -24.88 -10.12 18.89
N ALA A 29 -25.68 -10.77 18.04
CA ALA A 29 -25.21 -11.35 16.78
C ALA A 29 -24.65 -10.30 15.82
N SER A 30 -25.26 -9.10 15.75
CA SER A 30 -24.75 -7.99 14.93
C SER A 30 -23.38 -7.49 15.42
N LEU A 31 -23.22 -7.31 16.73
CA LEU A 31 -21.96 -6.86 17.32
C LEU A 31 -20.84 -7.91 17.15
N GLU A 32 -21.17 -9.21 17.21
CA GLU A 32 -20.23 -10.31 16.96
C GLU A 32 -19.73 -10.27 15.50
N HIS A 33 -20.61 -10.09 14.52
CA HIS A 33 -20.23 -9.97 13.11
C HIS A 33 -19.32 -8.75 12.86
N GLU A 34 -19.60 -7.61 13.48
CA GLU A 34 -18.76 -6.41 13.37
C GLU A 34 -17.39 -6.62 14.01
N LYS A 35 -17.31 -7.27 15.18
CA LYS A 35 -16.03 -7.66 15.81
C LYS A 35 -15.24 -8.62 14.93
N ILE A 36 -15.89 -9.61 14.32
CA ILE A 36 -15.23 -10.55 13.39
C ILE A 36 -14.71 -9.80 12.17
N PHE A 37 -15.48 -8.86 11.62
CA PHE A 37 -15.06 -8.04 10.48
C PHE A 37 -13.87 -7.16 10.82
N LEU A 38 -13.90 -6.46 11.96
CA LEU A 38 -12.80 -5.62 12.42
C LEU A 38 -11.55 -6.46 12.72
N LYS A 39 -11.70 -7.65 13.32
CA LYS A 39 -10.60 -8.59 13.57
C LYS A 39 -9.98 -9.08 12.25
N LYS A 40 -10.81 -9.45 11.27
CA LYS A 40 -10.34 -9.83 9.92
C LYS A 40 -9.66 -8.67 9.20
N LYS A 41 -10.17 -7.45 9.34
CA LYS A 41 -9.56 -6.22 8.79
C LYS A 41 -8.19 -5.97 9.43
N ALA A 42 -8.07 -6.05 10.76
CA ALA A 42 -6.81 -5.92 11.47
C ALA A 42 -5.80 -7.03 11.13
N GLU A 43 -6.27 -8.28 10.96
CA GLU A 43 -5.44 -9.42 10.55
C GLU A 43 -4.91 -9.23 9.13
N LYS A 44 -5.74 -8.73 8.19
CA LYS A 44 -5.34 -8.40 6.82
C LYS A 44 -4.29 -7.27 6.78
N GLU A 45 -4.46 -6.22 7.60
CA GLU A 45 -3.45 -5.15 7.74
C GLU A 45 -2.13 -5.68 8.32
N LEU A 46 -2.19 -6.61 9.28
CA LEU A 46 -1.01 -7.27 9.83
C LEU A 46 -0.33 -8.21 8.81
N GLU A 47 -1.10 -8.92 7.98
CA GLU A 47 -0.58 -9.73 6.89
C GLU A 47 0.08 -8.89 5.79
N LEU A 48 -0.48 -7.72 5.46
CA LEU A 48 0.16 -6.73 4.59
C LEU A 48 1.50 -6.24 5.18
N GLY A 49 1.58 -6.06 6.51
CA GLY A 49 2.83 -5.76 7.22
C GLY A 49 3.86 -6.89 7.18
N LYS A 50 3.43 -8.15 7.22
CA LYS A 50 4.30 -9.34 7.16
C LYS A 50 4.74 -9.70 5.73
N ASN A 51 3.91 -9.44 4.71
CA ASN A 51 4.29 -9.62 3.30
C ASN A 51 5.31 -8.57 2.83
N ARG A 52 5.45 -7.45 3.54
CA ARG A 52 6.56 -6.51 3.39
C ARG A 52 7.90 -7.12 3.86
N ALA A 53 7.89 -8.13 4.73
CA ALA A 53 9.09 -8.81 5.23
C ALA A 53 9.55 -9.98 4.35
N LYS A 54 8.67 -10.61 3.55
CA LYS A 54 9.06 -11.64 2.57
C LYS A 54 9.55 -11.08 1.23
N GLN A 55 9.28 -9.80 0.94
CA GLN A 55 9.87 -9.08 -0.21
C GLN A 55 11.26 -8.48 0.12
N ARG A 56 12.03 -9.11 1.01
CA ARG A 56 13.40 -8.68 1.37
C ARG A 56 14.40 -9.79 1.06
N HIS A 57 14.69 -9.91 -0.23
CA HIS A 57 16.06 -10.18 -0.68
C HIS A 57 16.29 -9.47 -2.02
N ILE A 58 16.34 -8.14 -1.95
CA ILE A 58 17.33 -7.34 -2.67
C ILE A 58 17.80 -6.31 -1.66
N ASP A 59 18.70 -6.68 -0.75
CA ASP A 59 19.28 -5.81 0.27
C ASP A 59 19.64 -4.43 -0.30
N LEU A 60 18.87 -3.39 0.04
CA LEU A 60 19.31 -2.00 -0.04
C LEU A 60 19.56 -1.57 1.39
N PRO A 61 20.79 -1.19 1.77
CA PRO A 61 21.01 -0.62 3.07
C PRO A 61 20.21 0.67 3.20
N GLU A 62 19.28 0.63 4.14
CA GLU A 62 18.49 1.73 4.66
C GLU A 62 19.39 2.52 5.62
N ASN A 63 20.22 3.40 5.03
CA ASN A 63 20.82 4.56 5.68
C ASN A 63 21.26 5.56 4.60
N LEU A 64 20.28 6.28 4.04
CA LEU A 64 20.52 7.68 3.67
C LEU A 64 19.20 8.45 3.75
N PRO A 65 18.99 9.23 4.82
CA PRO A 65 17.93 10.22 4.86
C PRO A 65 18.42 11.47 4.12
N LEU A 66 17.93 11.75 2.91
CA LEU A 66 17.92 13.11 2.36
C LEU A 66 16.68 13.28 1.47
N ASP A 67 15.92 14.33 1.79
CA ASP A 67 14.64 14.79 1.25
C ASP A 67 14.71 15.17 -0.25
N ASP A 68 13.53 15.36 -0.86
CA ASP A 68 13.28 16.12 -2.08
C ASP A 68 14.51 16.39 -3.00
N SER A 69 15.02 15.32 -3.60
CA SER A 69 15.99 15.33 -4.70
C SER A 69 17.21 16.23 -4.53
N GLY A 70 18.16 15.86 -3.67
CA GLY A 70 19.57 16.28 -3.83
C GLY A 70 20.17 16.02 -5.23
N LEU A 71 19.42 15.38 -6.13
CA LEU A 71 19.53 15.52 -7.59
C LEU A 71 18.82 16.78 -8.06
N SER A 72 19.56 17.70 -8.68
CA SER A 72 19.01 18.82 -9.44
C SER A 72 17.74 18.42 -10.21
N LYS A 73 16.71 19.26 -10.12
CA LYS A 73 15.36 19.13 -10.71
C LYS A 73 15.32 18.79 -12.21
N LEU A 74 16.47 18.67 -12.86
CA LEU A 74 16.69 18.44 -14.28
C LEU A 74 17.64 17.24 -14.51
N HIS A 75 17.75 16.29 -13.59
CA HIS A 75 18.71 15.20 -13.75
C HIS A 75 18.51 14.37 -15.02
N TRP A 76 17.27 14.22 -15.48
CA TRP A 76 16.95 13.58 -16.76
C TRP A 76 17.49 14.32 -17.99
N LYS A 77 17.89 15.60 -17.87
CA LYS A 77 18.51 16.38 -18.95
C LYS A 77 20.03 16.26 -18.99
N PHE A 78 20.65 15.56 -18.04
CA PHE A 78 22.11 15.43 -18.05
C PHE A 78 22.58 14.60 -19.23
N THR A 79 23.68 15.04 -19.86
CA THR A 79 24.35 14.30 -20.93
C THR A 79 24.80 12.93 -20.43
N ASP A 80 25.34 12.89 -19.20
CA ASP A 80 25.86 11.69 -18.56
C ASP A 80 24.76 10.69 -18.14
N PRO A 81 24.84 9.41 -18.57
CA PRO A 81 23.89 8.37 -18.17
C PRO A 81 23.90 8.10 -16.66
N CYS A 82 25.07 8.17 -16.01
CA CYS A 82 25.22 8.00 -14.55
C CYS A 82 24.42 9.06 -13.78
N SER A 83 24.55 10.33 -14.17
CA SER A 83 23.87 11.47 -13.55
C SER A 83 22.37 11.45 -13.79
N ARG A 84 21.90 10.93 -14.94
CA ARG A 84 20.47 10.69 -15.20
C ARG A 84 19.83 9.69 -14.25
N LEU A 85 20.60 8.73 -13.76
CA LEU A 85 20.16 7.79 -12.71
C LEU A 85 20.53 8.28 -11.30
N GLY A 86 21.11 9.47 -11.14
CA GLY A 86 21.54 9.95 -9.82
C GLY A 86 22.61 9.08 -9.18
N LEU A 87 23.44 8.46 -10.01
CA LEU A 87 24.55 7.61 -9.60
C LEU A 87 25.88 8.37 -9.81
N PRO A 88 26.94 8.03 -9.05
CA PRO A 88 28.24 8.67 -9.20
C PRO A 88 28.88 8.39 -10.57
N ASN A 89 29.81 9.23 -11.04
CA ASN A 89 30.35 9.17 -12.41
C ASN A 89 30.96 7.81 -12.86
N ASN A 90 31.25 6.89 -11.94
CA ASN A 90 31.83 5.57 -12.23
C ASN A 90 30.82 4.41 -11.99
N CYS A 91 29.74 4.37 -12.77
CA CYS A 91 28.69 3.35 -12.66
C CYS A 91 28.97 2.10 -13.50
N ASN A 92 29.77 1.16 -13.01
CA ASN A 92 29.87 -0.18 -13.62
C ASN A 92 29.07 -1.26 -12.87
N ASN A 93 28.47 -0.91 -11.72
CA ASN A 93 27.73 -1.90 -10.94
C ASN A 93 26.30 -2.07 -11.46
N VAL A 94 26.09 -3.15 -12.24
CA VAL A 94 24.78 -3.52 -12.80
C VAL A 94 23.68 -3.65 -11.74
N GLY A 95 24.02 -4.13 -10.54
CA GLY A 95 23.09 -4.25 -9.42
C GLY A 95 22.55 -2.90 -8.95
N VAL A 96 23.44 -1.89 -8.88
CA VAL A 96 23.08 -0.50 -8.51
C VAL A 96 22.26 0.15 -9.61
N ILE A 97 22.67 0.01 -10.88
CA ILE A 97 21.96 0.54 -12.05
C ILE A 97 20.51 0.02 -12.10
N LYS A 98 20.31 -1.30 -11.99
CA LYS A 98 18.97 -1.93 -11.97
C LYS A 98 18.11 -1.47 -10.79
N ARG A 99 18.72 -1.29 -9.63
CA ARG A 99 18.00 -0.84 -8.43
C ARG A 99 17.51 0.59 -8.59
N GLN A 100 18.34 1.46 -9.13
CA GLN A 100 18.03 2.87 -9.28
C GLN A 100 17.02 3.12 -10.41
N TYR A 101 17.16 2.41 -11.53
CA TYR A 101 16.15 2.40 -12.61
C TYR A 101 14.76 2.02 -12.08
N ARG A 102 14.67 0.95 -11.28
CA ARG A 102 13.39 0.52 -10.67
C ARG A 102 12.76 1.59 -9.79
N LYS A 103 13.55 2.35 -9.04
CA LYS A 103 13.04 3.46 -8.21
C LYS A 103 12.42 4.56 -9.09
N PHE A 104 13.14 5.01 -10.12
CA PHE A 104 12.63 6.07 -11.01
C PHE A 104 11.49 5.63 -11.90
N ALA A 105 11.49 4.36 -12.34
CA ALA A 105 10.39 3.78 -13.11
C ALA A 105 9.07 3.83 -12.35
N LEU A 106 9.10 3.65 -11.02
CA LEU A 106 7.92 3.78 -10.17
C LEU A 106 7.51 5.24 -9.93
N LEU A 107 8.49 6.16 -9.87
CA LEU A 107 8.25 7.60 -9.68
C LEU A 107 7.66 8.28 -10.91
N TYR A 108 8.13 7.92 -12.11
CA TYR A 108 7.71 8.51 -13.38
C TYR A 108 6.71 7.64 -14.15
N HIS A 109 6.07 6.68 -13.48
CA HIS A 109 5.11 5.81 -14.13
C HIS A 109 3.87 6.62 -14.59
N PRO A 110 3.47 6.54 -15.87
CA PRO A 110 2.37 7.37 -16.40
C PRO A 110 1.01 7.08 -15.73
N ASP A 111 0.82 5.87 -15.20
CA ASP A 111 -0.40 5.48 -14.47
C ASP A 111 -0.51 6.08 -13.05
N LYS A 112 0.63 6.39 -12.41
CA LYS A 112 0.67 6.79 -11.00
C LYS A 112 1.08 8.24 -10.76
N SER A 113 1.62 8.92 -11.78
CA SER A 113 2.18 10.26 -11.63
C SER A 113 1.38 11.25 -12.47
N GLU A 114 0.92 12.33 -11.83
CA GLU A 114 0.14 13.41 -12.46
C GLU A 114 1.06 14.44 -13.16
N VAL A 115 2.29 14.05 -13.52
CA VAL A 115 3.31 14.96 -14.04
C VAL A 115 3.22 14.99 -15.56
N CYS A 116 3.00 16.16 -16.18
CA CYS A 116 2.91 16.31 -17.64
C CYS A 116 4.11 15.73 -18.40
N ASP A 117 5.30 15.72 -17.79
CA ASP A 117 6.53 15.20 -18.39
C ASP A 117 6.91 13.80 -17.90
N ALA A 118 5.98 13.04 -17.29
CA ALA A 118 6.28 11.71 -16.74
C ALA A 118 6.85 10.76 -17.81
N GLU A 119 6.25 10.73 -19.00
CA GLU A 119 6.69 9.90 -20.12
C GLU A 119 8.09 10.27 -20.61
N LEU A 120 8.38 11.57 -20.79
CA LEU A 120 9.70 12.06 -21.19
C LEU A 120 10.79 11.71 -20.16
N LYS A 121 10.48 11.86 -18.87
CA LYS A 121 11.41 11.51 -17.78
C LYS A 121 11.67 10.01 -17.74
N PHE A 122 10.62 9.20 -17.92
CA PHE A 122 10.73 7.75 -17.95
C PHE A 122 11.61 7.28 -19.11
N HIS A 123 11.39 7.83 -20.32
CA HIS A 123 12.22 7.53 -21.48
C HIS A 123 13.68 7.91 -21.28
N ALA A 124 13.97 9.10 -20.75
CA ALA A 124 15.35 9.54 -20.50
C ALA A 124 16.10 8.66 -19.48
N VAL A 125 15.40 8.19 -18.45
CA VAL A 125 15.98 7.27 -17.45
C VAL A 125 16.17 5.86 -18.02
N LYS A 126 15.25 5.40 -18.88
CA LYS A 126 15.35 4.11 -19.57
C LYS A 126 16.53 4.07 -20.53
N GLU A 127 16.69 5.10 -21.35
CA GLU A 127 17.82 5.22 -22.29
C GLU A 127 19.16 5.19 -21.53
N ALA A 128 19.27 5.96 -20.44
CA ALA A 128 20.46 5.95 -19.61
C ALA A 128 20.76 4.57 -19.02
N TYR A 129 19.72 3.83 -18.62
CA TYR A 129 19.86 2.46 -18.12
C TYR A 129 20.42 1.51 -19.20
N GLU A 130 19.90 1.58 -20.43
CA GLU A 130 20.34 0.73 -21.55
C GLU A 130 21.81 1.00 -21.90
N ILE A 131 22.21 2.27 -22.01
CA ILE A 131 23.60 2.67 -22.29
C ILE A 131 24.55 2.19 -21.19
N LEU A 132 24.16 2.35 -19.91
CA LEU A 132 24.99 1.88 -18.80
C LEU A 132 25.11 0.36 -18.75
N LEU A 133 24.06 -0.36 -19.14
CA LEU A 133 24.08 -1.82 -19.16
C LEU A 133 25.02 -2.36 -20.25
N GLU A 134 25.00 -1.72 -21.43
CA GLU A 134 25.93 -2.02 -22.52
C GLU A 134 27.38 -1.73 -22.09
N ARG A 135 27.62 -0.55 -21.50
CA ARG A 135 28.96 -0.15 -21.03
C ARG A 135 29.50 -1.01 -19.90
N ALA A 136 28.65 -1.51 -19.01
CA ALA A 136 29.06 -2.35 -17.89
C ALA A 136 29.21 -3.84 -18.26
N GLY A 137 28.71 -4.25 -19.43
CA GLY A 137 28.76 -5.63 -19.91
C GLY A 137 29.95 -5.96 -20.82
N HIS A 138 30.75 -4.95 -21.20
CA HIS A 138 32.01 -5.07 -21.95
C HIS A 138 33.22 -4.94 -21.01
#